data_AF-F0JCC3-F1
#
_entry.id   AF-F0JCC3-F1
#
_cell.length_a   1.000
_cell.length_b   1.000
_cell.length_c   1.000
_cell.angle_alpha   90.00
_cell.angle_beta   90.00
_cell.angle_gamma   90.00
#
_symmetry.space_group_name_H-M   'P 1'
#
loop_
_entity.id
_entity.type
_entity.pdbx_description
1 polymer ?
#
loop_
_entity_poly.entity_id
_entity_poly.type
_entity_poly.pdbx_seq_one_letter_code
_entity_poly.pdbx_strand_id
1 'polypeptide(L)'
;MIATIACQNLFHDKLRLVVTLTGIVFSVVLITIQVGLFLGFTTTISSVIDHSGADVWVTSPGVKNFDIALPLKESKYYDTLSAPGVARAAKFITQFANWKKPDGGQESIQIIGFEPAKGMGGPWGMVAGSTDLLDLRDGIIPDQLYVDKLGVPRQGVVVEINDKRARVVGFTQGIRSFTTSPFVFANLDTAWKVSSLKPGEFTYILVKADKGVSPEALRDSIRRHVQGVDVYTTGEFSWKTQRYWMFNTGAGTGILIAAFLGLVVGTVIVAQTLYATTLDHIAEFATLKAMGAPNSYIYGILLTQASLSAVLGYGFGITISIMVSRLSDFTATAIVIPPLLGGGMFFLTLFMCVSSAVISIRKVMALDPILVFKGR
;
A
#
# COMPACT_ATOMS: atom_id res chain seq x y z
N MET A 1 -36.68 0.76 24.79
CA MET A 1 -37.37 -0.55 24.70
C MET A 1 -36.81 -1.41 23.57
N ILE A 2 -36.86 -0.97 22.30
CA ILE A 2 -36.33 -1.73 21.14
C ILE A 2 -34.83 -2.07 21.28
N ALA A 3 -33.99 -1.09 21.65
CA ALA A 3 -32.55 -1.31 21.83
C ALA A 3 -32.22 -2.28 22.99
N THR A 4 -33.03 -2.24 24.06
CA THR A 4 -32.86 -3.11 25.23
C THR A 4 -33.20 -4.56 24.88
N ILE A 5 -34.30 -4.78 24.16
CA ILE A 5 -34.72 -6.11 23.68
C ILE A 5 -33.70 -6.64 22.65
N ALA A 6 -33.24 -5.80 21.71
CA ALA A 6 -32.23 -6.18 20.73
C ALA A 6 -30.91 -6.64 21.38
N CYS A 7 -30.44 -5.90 22.40
CA CYS A 7 -29.22 -6.24 23.14
C CYS A 7 -29.40 -7.55 23.93
N GLN A 8 -30.52 -7.69 24.66
CA GLN A 8 -30.81 -8.91 25.40
C GLN A 8 -30.92 -10.13 24.49
N ASN A 9 -31.60 -10.02 23.35
CA ASN A 9 -31.76 -11.12 22.41
C ASN A 9 -30.42 -11.51 21.77
N LEU A 10 -29.56 -10.53 21.48
CA LEU A 10 -28.22 -10.77 20.93
C LEU A 10 -27.30 -11.52 21.90
N PHE A 11 -27.33 -11.18 23.19
CA PHE A 11 -26.45 -11.81 24.20
C PHE A 11 -27.02 -13.08 24.83
N HIS A 12 -28.29 -13.41 24.59
CA HIS A 12 -28.92 -14.63 25.09
C HIS A 12 -28.41 -15.87 24.34
N ASP A 13 -28.35 -15.82 23.00
CA ASP A 13 -27.81 -16.90 22.17
C ASP A 13 -26.33 -16.67 21.82
N LYS A 14 -25.47 -17.01 22.78
CA LYS A 14 -24.01 -16.79 22.70
C LYS A 14 -23.35 -17.49 21.51
N LEU A 15 -23.80 -18.69 21.15
CA LEU A 15 -23.21 -19.46 20.05
C LEU A 15 -23.45 -18.75 18.72
N ARG A 16 -24.68 -18.29 18.50
CA ARG A 16 -25.09 -17.58 17.29
C ARG A 16 -24.46 -16.20 17.16
N LEU A 17 -24.36 -15.49 18.29
CA LEU A 17 -23.64 -14.22 18.35
C LEU A 17 -22.19 -14.41 17.89
N VAL A 18 -21.51 -15.46 18.35
CA VAL A 18 -20.14 -15.77 17.94
C VAL A 18 -20.07 -16.08 16.44
N VAL A 19 -20.99 -16.87 15.89
CA VAL A 19 -21.01 -17.17 14.44
C VAL A 19 -21.20 -15.89 13.61
N THR A 20 -22.15 -15.03 14.00
CA THR A 20 -22.44 -13.76 13.32
C THR A 20 -21.27 -12.79 13.39
N LEU A 21 -20.71 -12.61 14.60
CA LEU A 21 -19.54 -11.77 14.78
C LEU A 21 -18.34 -12.30 14.00
N THR A 22 -18.12 -13.61 13.95
CA THR A 22 -17.00 -14.20 13.20
C THR A 22 -17.10 -13.87 11.71
N GLY A 23 -18.28 -14.00 11.11
CA GLY A 23 -18.52 -13.64 9.70
C GLY A 23 -18.28 -12.16 9.43
N ILE A 24 -18.76 -11.27 10.31
CA ILE A 24 -18.54 -9.82 10.20
C ILE A 24 -17.06 -9.48 10.38
N VAL A 25 -16.42 -9.98 11.45
CA VAL A 25 -15.00 -9.76 11.75
C VAL A 25 -14.14 -10.22 10.59
N PHE A 26 -14.37 -11.41 10.07
CA PHE A 26 -13.64 -11.94 8.91
C PHE A 26 -13.77 -11.02 7.70
N SER A 27 -14.99 -10.58 7.39
CA SER A 27 -15.26 -9.67 6.26
C SER A 27 -14.55 -8.33 6.45
N VAL A 28 -14.64 -7.74 7.64
CA VAL A 28 -13.98 -6.47 7.98
C VAL A 28 -12.47 -6.61 7.85
N VAL A 29 -11.89 -7.67 8.42
CA VAL A 29 -10.44 -7.92 8.36
C VAL A 29 -9.99 -8.07 6.91
N LEU A 30 -10.68 -8.91 6.15
CA LEU A 30 -10.33 -9.22 4.77
C LEU A 30 -10.35 -7.96 3.89
N ILE A 31 -11.44 -7.19 3.92
CA ILE A 31 -11.58 -5.98 3.10
C ILE A 31 -10.58 -4.90 3.55
N THR A 32 -10.44 -4.68 4.86
CA THR A 32 -9.53 -3.65 5.40
C THR A 32 -8.08 -3.96 5.04
N ILE A 33 -7.65 -5.22 5.15
CA ILE A 33 -6.29 -5.64 4.79
C ILE A 33 -6.07 -5.52 3.28
N GLN A 34 -7.04 -5.91 2.44
CA GLN A 34 -6.91 -5.78 0.99
C GLN A 34 -6.80 -4.31 0.54
N VAL A 35 -7.61 -3.41 1.08
CA VAL A 35 -7.51 -1.99 0.77
C VAL A 35 -6.24 -1.38 1.38
N GLY A 36 -5.85 -1.79 2.58
CA GLY A 36 -4.61 -1.34 3.21
C GLY A 36 -3.35 -1.79 2.46
N LEU A 37 -3.37 -3.00 1.90
CA LEU A 37 -2.35 -3.51 0.97
C LEU A 37 -2.32 -2.67 -0.30
N PHE A 38 -3.48 -2.31 -0.87
CA PHE A 38 -3.55 -1.46 -2.06
C PHE A 38 -2.95 -0.06 -1.83
N LEU A 39 -3.21 0.54 -0.66
CA LEU A 39 -2.59 1.83 -0.30
C LEU A 39 -1.08 1.69 -0.05
N GLY A 40 -0.66 0.65 0.68
CA GLY A 40 0.75 0.36 0.90
C GLY A 40 1.51 0.11 -0.40
N PHE A 41 0.89 -0.60 -1.34
CA PHE A 41 1.38 -0.82 -2.69
C PHE A 41 1.58 0.50 -3.45
N THR A 42 0.57 1.36 -3.47
CA THR A 42 0.61 2.65 -4.18
C THR A 42 1.71 3.58 -3.63
N THR A 43 1.84 3.65 -2.31
CA THR A 43 2.88 4.46 -1.64
C THR A 43 4.28 3.91 -1.85
N THR A 44 4.43 2.58 -1.92
CA THR A 44 5.75 1.94 -2.12
C THR A 44 6.29 2.16 -3.53
N ILE A 45 5.42 2.17 -4.55
CA ILE A 45 5.79 2.33 -5.97
C ILE A 45 6.61 3.61 -6.24
N SER A 46 6.23 4.72 -5.63
CA SER A 46 6.86 6.03 -5.83
C SER A 46 7.75 6.46 -4.68
N SER A 47 7.96 5.61 -3.67
CA SER A 47 8.63 5.98 -2.41
C SER A 47 9.97 6.68 -2.60
N VAL A 48 10.81 6.19 -3.53
CA VAL A 48 12.10 6.80 -3.87
C VAL A 48 11.94 8.16 -4.54
N ILE A 49 10.93 8.33 -5.40
CA ILE A 49 10.61 9.63 -6.02
C ILE A 49 10.18 10.61 -4.93
N ASP A 50 9.25 10.20 -4.07
CA ASP A 50 8.62 11.05 -3.06
C ASP A 50 9.62 11.52 -1.98
N HIS A 51 10.62 10.69 -1.65
CA HIS A 51 11.67 11.02 -0.66
C HIS A 51 12.96 11.58 -1.28
N SER A 52 13.01 11.78 -2.59
CA SER A 52 14.24 12.21 -3.28
C SER A 52 14.72 13.61 -2.91
N GLY A 53 13.84 14.48 -2.41
CA GLY A 53 14.13 15.88 -2.12
C GLY A 53 14.27 16.76 -3.37
N ALA A 54 14.12 16.19 -4.58
CA ALA A 54 14.11 16.93 -5.84
C ALA A 54 12.78 17.66 -6.04
N ASP A 55 12.81 18.78 -6.76
CA ASP A 55 11.59 19.49 -7.20
C ASP A 55 11.15 18.98 -8.57
N VAL A 56 12.13 18.69 -9.43
CA VAL A 56 11.93 18.28 -10.83
C VAL A 56 12.86 17.11 -11.17
N TRP A 57 12.33 16.18 -11.96
CA TRP A 57 13.02 15.04 -12.54
C TRP A 57 13.17 15.24 -14.05
N VAL A 58 14.39 15.07 -14.55
CA VAL A 58 14.68 14.99 -15.98
C VAL A 58 14.94 13.54 -16.35
N THR A 59 14.25 13.06 -17.37
CA THR A 59 14.26 11.65 -17.79
C THR A 59 14.56 11.53 -19.28
N SER A 60 14.89 10.33 -19.74
CA SER A 60 14.87 10.04 -21.18
C SER A 60 13.44 10.22 -21.73
N PRO A 61 13.27 10.53 -23.02
CA PRO A 61 11.95 10.65 -23.63
C PRO A 61 11.14 9.36 -23.50
N GLY A 62 9.84 9.47 -23.21
CA GLY A 62 8.90 8.35 -23.26
C GLY A 62 8.88 7.43 -22.03
N VAL A 63 9.63 7.76 -20.97
CA VAL A 63 9.65 7.01 -19.71
C VAL A 63 8.24 6.87 -19.13
N LYS A 64 7.86 5.64 -18.76
CA LYS A 64 6.52 5.35 -18.23
C LYS A 64 6.48 5.22 -16.71
N ASN A 65 7.60 4.82 -16.10
CA ASN A 65 7.72 4.56 -14.66
C ASN A 65 9.18 4.79 -14.22
N PHE A 66 9.39 4.85 -12.91
CA PHE A 66 10.69 5.00 -12.26
C PHE A 66 11.71 3.89 -12.59
N ASP A 67 11.24 2.64 -12.67
CA ASP A 67 12.10 1.45 -12.70
C ASP A 67 12.76 1.22 -14.07
N ILE A 68 12.14 1.73 -15.15
CA ILE A 68 12.54 1.49 -16.53
C ILE A 68 12.69 2.81 -17.27
N ALA A 69 13.94 3.23 -17.46
CA ALA A 69 14.31 4.37 -18.28
C ALA A 69 15.58 4.08 -19.10
N LEU A 70 15.71 4.78 -20.22
CA LEU A 70 16.93 4.72 -21.03
C LEU A 70 18.01 5.61 -20.38
N PRO A 71 19.28 5.22 -20.43
CA PRO A 71 20.33 6.03 -19.86
C PRO A 71 20.46 7.38 -20.58
N LEU A 72 20.61 8.43 -19.79
CA LEU A 72 20.99 9.77 -20.22
C LEU A 72 22.51 9.87 -20.32
N LYS A 73 22.98 10.71 -21.24
CA LYS A 73 24.40 11.04 -21.40
C LYS A 73 24.78 12.24 -20.55
N GLU A 74 26.06 12.34 -20.24
CA GLU A 74 26.64 13.45 -19.49
C GLU A 74 26.38 14.84 -20.07
N SER A 75 26.24 14.99 -21.39
CA SER A 75 25.84 16.27 -21.99
C SER A 75 24.50 16.78 -21.45
N LYS A 76 23.53 15.89 -21.20
CA LYS A 76 22.21 16.28 -20.66
C LYS A 76 22.27 16.79 -19.23
N TYR A 77 23.26 16.34 -18.45
CA TYR A 77 23.50 16.87 -17.12
C TYR A 77 23.90 18.35 -17.19
N TYR A 78 24.88 18.69 -18.03
CA TYR A 78 25.37 20.06 -18.16
C TYR A 78 24.36 20.98 -18.86
N ASP A 79 23.62 20.48 -19.86
CA ASP A 79 22.49 21.21 -20.47
C ASP A 79 21.45 21.59 -19.41
N THR A 80 21.11 20.64 -18.52
CA THR A 80 20.15 20.85 -17.43
C THR A 80 20.69 21.83 -16.40
N LEU A 81 21.95 21.69 -16.00
CA LEU A 81 22.58 22.59 -15.02
C LEU A 81 22.63 24.06 -15.53
N SER A 82 22.70 24.24 -16.84
CA SER A 82 22.74 25.56 -17.49
C SER A 82 21.35 26.18 -17.69
N ALA A 83 20.27 25.44 -17.40
CA ALA A 83 18.91 25.94 -17.59
C ALA A 83 18.55 27.00 -16.52
N PRO A 84 17.85 28.09 -16.89
CA PRO A 84 17.45 29.13 -15.95
C PRO A 84 16.55 28.60 -14.82
N GLY A 85 16.83 29.01 -13.58
CA GLY A 85 16.08 28.66 -12.37
C GLY A 85 16.57 27.38 -11.68
N VAL A 86 17.62 26.74 -12.18
CA VAL A 86 18.26 25.57 -11.57
C VAL A 86 19.26 26.00 -10.50
N ALA A 87 18.97 25.72 -9.23
CA ALA A 87 19.92 25.94 -8.14
C ALA A 87 20.97 24.84 -8.10
N ARG A 88 20.53 23.58 -8.20
CA ARG A 88 21.37 22.38 -8.09
C ARG A 88 20.80 21.25 -8.94
N ALA A 89 21.69 20.47 -9.54
CA ALA A 89 21.36 19.23 -10.23
C ALA A 89 22.25 18.08 -9.73
N ALA A 90 21.67 16.89 -9.61
CA ALA A 90 22.37 15.65 -9.26
C ALA A 90 22.04 14.55 -10.26
N LYS A 91 23.06 13.77 -10.65
CA LYS A 91 22.92 12.54 -11.41
C LYS A 91 22.36 11.45 -10.49
N PHE A 92 21.57 10.56 -11.07
CA PHE A 92 20.94 9.49 -10.32
C PHE A 92 20.84 8.23 -11.16
N ILE A 93 21.17 7.10 -10.54
CA ILE A 93 21.14 5.78 -11.16
C ILE A 93 20.08 4.94 -10.46
N THR A 94 19.21 4.33 -11.25
CA THR A 94 18.39 3.20 -10.81
C THR A 94 18.51 2.10 -11.85
N GLN A 95 18.91 0.90 -11.41
CA GLN A 95 19.00 -0.27 -12.27
C GLN A 95 18.78 -1.55 -11.45
N PHE A 96 18.17 -2.57 -12.07
CA PHE A 96 18.20 -3.92 -11.51
C PHE A 96 19.62 -4.50 -11.62
N ALA A 97 20.05 -5.20 -10.58
CA ALA A 97 21.34 -5.86 -10.53
C ALA A 97 21.24 -7.22 -9.85
N ASN A 98 22.10 -8.16 -10.26
CA ASN A 98 22.20 -9.47 -9.64
C ASN A 98 23.02 -9.35 -8.34
N TRP A 99 22.42 -9.76 -7.24
CA TRP A 99 23.03 -9.85 -5.93
C TRP A 99 23.46 -11.28 -5.66
N LYS A 100 24.72 -11.47 -5.31
CA LYS A 100 25.24 -12.75 -4.88
C LYS A 100 25.55 -12.71 -3.39
N LYS A 101 24.83 -13.54 -2.66
CA LYS A 101 24.92 -13.70 -1.22
C LYS A 101 26.25 -14.37 -0.84
N PRO A 102 26.74 -14.17 0.40
CA PRO A 102 27.94 -14.86 0.90
C PRO A 102 27.84 -16.39 0.89
N ASP A 103 26.62 -16.93 0.97
CA ASP A 103 26.33 -18.38 0.92
C ASP A 103 26.30 -18.95 -0.51
N GLY A 104 26.52 -18.11 -1.54
CA GLY A 104 26.49 -18.49 -2.95
C GLY A 104 25.11 -18.38 -3.62
N GLY A 105 24.04 -18.09 -2.88
CA GLY A 105 22.72 -17.85 -3.45
C GLY A 105 22.64 -16.53 -4.23
N GLN A 106 21.66 -16.43 -5.13
CA GLN A 106 21.43 -15.26 -5.95
C GLN A 106 20.08 -14.61 -5.64
N GLU A 107 20.04 -13.28 -5.70
CA GLU A 107 18.86 -12.46 -5.52
C GLU A 107 18.88 -11.32 -6.54
N SER A 108 17.71 -10.72 -6.80
CA SER A 108 17.61 -9.48 -7.57
C SER A 108 17.49 -8.30 -6.62
N ILE A 109 18.28 -7.26 -6.85
CA ILE A 109 18.19 -5.96 -6.16
C ILE A 109 17.99 -4.84 -7.17
N GLN A 110 17.59 -3.68 -6.67
CA GLN A 110 17.58 -2.44 -7.42
C GLN A 110 18.61 -1.48 -6.80
N ILE A 111 19.71 -1.27 -7.52
CA ILE A 111 20.77 -0.35 -7.07
C ILE A 111 20.31 1.08 -7.29
N ILE A 112 20.38 1.89 -6.22
CA ILE A 112 20.07 3.31 -6.22
C ILE A 112 21.37 4.08 -6.00
N GLY A 113 21.89 4.67 -7.08
CA GLY A 113 23.07 5.52 -7.07
C GLY A 113 22.71 6.99 -6.99
N PHE A 114 23.27 7.70 -6.02
CA PHE A 114 23.05 9.13 -5.83
C PHE A 114 24.34 9.84 -5.44
N GLU A 115 24.39 11.16 -5.55
CA GLU A 115 25.53 11.98 -5.14
C GLU A 115 25.31 12.50 -3.70
N PRO A 116 25.98 11.95 -2.66
CA PRO A 116 25.73 12.35 -1.27
C PRO A 116 25.94 13.84 -1.03
N ALA A 117 26.98 14.41 -1.64
CA ALA A 117 27.31 15.84 -1.54
C ALA A 117 26.24 16.78 -2.10
N LYS A 118 25.35 16.30 -2.98
CA LYS A 118 24.25 17.11 -3.55
C LYS A 118 22.99 17.08 -2.67
N GLY A 119 22.87 16.11 -1.76
CA GLY A 119 21.77 15.99 -0.80
C GLY A 119 20.42 15.64 -1.43
N MET A 120 20.39 14.95 -2.58
CA MET A 120 19.18 14.50 -3.25
C MET A 120 19.29 13.02 -3.62
N GLY A 121 18.16 12.29 -3.57
CA GLY A 121 18.07 10.88 -3.97
C GLY A 121 18.67 9.87 -2.98
N GLY A 122 19.14 10.34 -1.82
CA GLY A 122 19.73 9.48 -0.79
C GLY A 122 18.70 8.67 0.00
N PRO A 123 19.17 7.70 0.81
CA PRO A 123 18.30 6.93 1.70
C PRO A 123 17.67 7.81 2.79
N TRP A 124 16.53 7.38 3.30
CA TRP A 124 15.87 7.93 4.48
C TRP A 124 15.77 6.86 5.59
N GLY A 125 15.46 7.26 6.81
CA GLY A 125 15.28 6.31 7.91
C GLY A 125 16.55 5.50 8.24
N MET A 126 17.72 6.14 8.22
CA MET A 126 18.98 5.51 8.64
C MET A 126 18.88 5.03 10.09
N VAL A 127 19.20 3.76 10.34
CA VAL A 127 19.23 3.15 11.68
C VAL A 127 20.66 2.89 12.15
N ALA A 128 21.56 2.59 11.21
CA ALA A 128 22.95 2.30 11.53
C ALA A 128 23.88 2.75 10.40
N GLY A 129 25.05 3.28 10.75
CA GLY A 129 26.01 3.87 9.80
C GLY A 129 25.65 5.29 9.37
N SER A 130 26.36 5.84 8.39
CA SER A 130 26.06 7.13 7.77
C SER A 130 26.26 7.08 6.26
N THR A 131 25.62 8.01 5.54
CA THR A 131 25.82 8.16 4.09
C THR A 131 27.25 8.54 3.73
N ASP A 132 28.00 9.16 4.65
CA ASP A 132 29.41 9.56 4.43
C ASP A 132 30.32 8.34 4.23
N LEU A 133 29.94 7.18 4.77
CA LEU A 133 30.69 5.94 4.59
C LEU A 133 30.58 5.37 3.16
N LEU A 134 29.64 5.84 2.36
CA LEU A 134 29.48 5.43 0.96
C LEU A 134 30.68 5.85 0.10
N ASP A 135 31.39 6.92 0.47
CA ASP A 135 32.51 7.48 -0.28
C ASP A 135 33.82 6.68 -0.10
N LEU A 136 33.92 5.88 0.96
CA LEU A 136 35.22 5.34 1.41
C LEU A 136 35.56 3.95 0.88
N ARG A 137 34.59 3.07 0.56
CA ARG A 137 34.87 1.61 0.37
C ARG A 137 33.86 0.81 -0.46
N ASP A 138 33.42 1.28 -1.64
CA ASP A 138 32.35 0.61 -2.41
C ASP A 138 31.13 0.32 -1.49
N GLY A 139 30.79 1.31 -0.66
CA GLY A 139 29.82 1.18 0.40
C GLY A 139 28.41 1.07 -0.16
N ILE A 140 27.60 0.21 0.46
CA ILE A 140 26.18 0.06 0.17
C ILE A 140 25.36 0.06 1.46
N ILE A 141 24.12 0.55 1.35
CA ILE A 141 23.16 0.64 2.44
C ILE A 141 21.86 -0.02 1.96
N PRO A 142 21.62 -1.30 2.31
CA PRO A 142 20.33 -1.94 2.15
C PRO A 142 19.37 -1.57 3.30
N ASP A 143 18.09 -1.92 3.17
CA ASP A 143 17.14 -1.84 4.27
C ASP A 143 17.21 -3.06 5.19
N GLN A 144 17.05 -2.83 6.49
CA GLN A 144 17.08 -3.90 7.50
C GLN A 144 15.97 -4.94 7.29
N LEU A 145 14.87 -4.59 6.62
CA LEU A 145 13.78 -5.54 6.28
C LEU A 145 14.23 -6.68 5.38
N TYR A 146 15.36 -6.52 4.68
CA TYR A 146 15.86 -7.48 3.70
C TYR A 146 17.16 -8.17 4.13
N VAL A 147 17.60 -8.03 5.39
CA VAL A 147 18.88 -8.62 5.86
C VAL A 147 18.93 -10.14 5.67
N ASP A 148 17.84 -10.83 5.98
CA ASP A 148 17.76 -12.28 5.84
C ASP A 148 17.71 -12.69 4.36
N LYS A 149 16.92 -11.96 3.55
CA LYS A 149 16.83 -12.18 2.09
C LYS A 149 18.18 -11.98 1.42
N LEU A 150 18.93 -10.94 1.80
CA LEU A 150 20.21 -10.56 1.20
C LEU A 150 21.42 -11.26 1.84
N GLY A 151 21.24 -11.99 2.95
CA GLY A 151 22.33 -12.66 3.67
C GLY A 151 23.32 -11.69 4.34
N VAL A 152 22.84 -10.54 4.83
CA VAL A 152 23.66 -9.47 5.42
C VAL A 152 23.21 -9.12 6.84
N PRO A 153 23.46 -9.99 7.83
CA PRO A 153 22.94 -9.83 9.19
C PRO A 153 23.57 -8.65 9.97
N ARG A 154 24.66 -8.06 9.47
CA ARG A 154 25.39 -6.97 10.14
C ARG A 154 26.19 -6.13 9.15
N GLN A 155 26.66 -4.98 9.62
CA GLN A 155 27.58 -4.14 8.87
C GLN A 155 28.93 -4.84 8.64
N GLY A 156 29.63 -4.40 7.60
CA GLY A 156 30.96 -4.89 7.21
C GLY A 156 30.93 -6.16 6.37
N VAL A 157 29.77 -6.79 6.17
CA VAL A 157 29.62 -7.94 5.28
C VAL A 157 29.94 -7.50 3.85
N VAL A 158 30.73 -8.32 3.15
CA VAL A 158 31.11 -8.12 1.76
C VAL A 158 30.26 -9.04 0.90
N VAL A 159 29.73 -8.48 -0.17
CA VAL A 159 28.87 -9.17 -1.14
C VAL A 159 29.34 -8.85 -2.56
N GLU A 160 28.75 -9.51 -3.55
CA GLU A 160 28.99 -9.22 -4.96
C GLU A 160 27.70 -8.74 -5.63
N ILE A 161 27.78 -7.63 -6.36
CA ILE A 161 26.70 -7.10 -7.19
C ILE A 161 27.22 -7.09 -8.63
N ASN A 162 26.57 -7.86 -9.52
CA ASN A 162 27.04 -8.09 -10.89
C ASN A 162 28.55 -8.43 -10.94
N ASP A 163 28.96 -9.41 -10.12
CA ASP A 163 30.35 -9.89 -9.98
C ASP A 163 31.37 -8.85 -9.49
N LYS A 164 30.90 -7.73 -8.94
CA LYS A 164 31.74 -6.67 -8.36
C LYS A 164 31.52 -6.57 -6.86
N ARG A 165 32.61 -6.51 -6.11
CA ARG A 165 32.57 -6.46 -4.65
C ARG A 165 31.95 -5.16 -4.15
N ALA A 166 31.07 -5.28 -3.16
CA ALA A 166 30.49 -4.17 -2.41
C ALA A 166 30.48 -4.50 -0.91
N ARG A 167 30.45 -3.48 -0.05
CA ARG A 167 30.45 -3.66 1.41
C ARG A 167 29.26 -2.97 2.05
N VAL A 168 28.54 -3.70 2.90
CA VAL A 168 27.47 -3.11 3.71
C VAL A 168 28.07 -2.18 4.76
N VAL A 169 27.73 -0.89 4.69
CA VAL A 169 28.24 0.15 5.60
C VAL A 169 27.17 0.72 6.53
N GLY A 170 25.91 0.36 6.32
CA GLY A 170 24.80 0.83 7.12
C GLY A 170 23.50 0.14 6.76
N PHE A 171 22.43 0.50 7.48
CA PHE A 171 21.07 0.01 7.22
C PHE A 171 20.06 1.13 7.34
N THR A 172 19.07 1.12 6.45
CA THR A 172 17.83 1.90 6.60
C THR A 172 16.72 1.06 7.24
N GLN A 173 15.61 1.71 7.57
CA GLN A 173 14.40 1.04 8.02
C GLN A 173 13.18 1.54 7.25
N GLY A 174 12.37 0.58 6.80
CA GLY A 174 11.04 0.84 6.24
C GLY A 174 11.05 1.23 4.77
N ILE A 175 12.20 1.21 4.11
CA ILE A 175 12.29 1.37 2.65
C ILE A 175 11.93 0.05 1.99
N ARG A 176 10.74 -0.02 1.43
CA ARG A 176 10.24 -1.21 0.74
C ARG A 176 10.31 -1.02 -0.76
N SER A 177 10.62 -2.10 -1.47
CA SER A 177 10.52 -2.14 -2.93
C SER A 177 9.23 -2.81 -3.35
N PHE A 178 8.53 -2.16 -4.27
CA PHE A 178 7.33 -2.71 -4.89
C PHE A 178 7.67 -3.92 -5.79
N THR A 179 8.81 -3.91 -6.48
CA THR A 179 9.19 -4.95 -7.45
C THR A 179 9.74 -6.22 -6.80
N THR A 180 9.65 -6.33 -5.47
CA THR A 180 10.26 -7.38 -4.62
C THR A 180 11.79 -7.43 -4.64
N SER A 181 12.44 -6.63 -5.50
CA SER A 181 13.90 -6.46 -5.55
C SER A 181 14.29 -5.33 -4.59
N PRO A 182 14.98 -5.63 -3.47
CA PRO A 182 15.29 -4.62 -2.45
C PRO A 182 16.05 -3.43 -3.03
N PHE A 183 15.70 -2.22 -2.57
CA PHE A 183 16.51 -1.04 -2.87
C PHE A 183 17.82 -1.11 -2.07
N VAL A 184 18.93 -0.90 -2.76
CA VAL A 184 20.26 -0.81 -2.15
C VAL A 184 20.86 0.53 -2.55
N PHE A 185 21.11 1.39 -1.57
CA PHE A 185 21.65 2.72 -1.81
C PHE A 185 23.17 2.70 -1.85
N ALA A 186 23.74 3.42 -2.80
CA ALA A 186 25.18 3.56 -2.97
C ALA A 186 25.55 4.96 -3.45
N ASN A 187 26.82 5.35 -3.28
CA ASN A 187 27.35 6.49 -4.02
C ASN A 187 27.22 6.20 -5.53
N LEU A 188 26.91 7.24 -6.32
CA LEU A 188 26.84 7.22 -7.77
C LEU A 188 28.01 6.45 -8.42
N ASP A 189 29.24 6.64 -7.96
CA ASP A 189 30.41 5.97 -8.54
C ASP A 189 30.39 4.45 -8.31
N THR A 190 30.02 4.03 -7.09
CA THR A 190 29.83 2.62 -6.73
C THR A 190 28.68 2.03 -7.54
N ALA A 191 27.55 2.75 -7.65
CA ALA A 191 26.40 2.32 -8.43
C ALA A 191 26.77 2.16 -9.91
N TRP A 192 27.46 3.14 -10.50
CA TRP A 192 27.94 3.09 -11.88
C TRP A 192 28.88 1.89 -12.08
N LYS A 193 29.81 1.66 -11.15
CA LYS A 193 30.70 0.50 -11.15
C LYS A 193 29.91 -0.80 -11.13
N VAL A 194 28.90 -0.99 -10.28
CA VAL A 194 28.14 -2.26 -10.20
C VAL A 194 27.00 -2.37 -11.22
N SER A 195 26.70 -1.29 -11.94
CA SER A 195 25.70 -1.24 -13.00
C SER A 195 26.22 -1.82 -14.33
N SER A 196 25.31 -1.94 -15.31
CA SER A 196 25.68 -2.24 -16.70
C SER A 196 25.72 -0.99 -17.60
N LEU A 197 25.73 0.21 -17.00
CA LEU A 197 25.77 1.48 -17.71
C LEU A 197 27.16 1.73 -18.33
N LYS A 198 27.19 2.43 -19.46
CA LYS A 198 28.46 2.85 -20.08
C LYS A 198 29.06 4.06 -19.35
N PRO A 199 30.34 4.36 -19.55
CA PRO A 199 30.97 5.54 -18.96
C PRO A 199 30.21 6.83 -19.27
N GLY A 200 29.88 7.58 -18.21
CA GLY A 200 29.14 8.84 -18.31
C GLY A 200 27.62 8.70 -18.48
N GLU A 201 27.08 7.47 -18.45
CA GLU A 201 25.64 7.23 -18.47
C GLU A 201 25.03 7.17 -17.05
N PHE A 202 23.82 7.69 -16.90
CA PHE A 202 23.01 7.63 -15.67
C PHE A 202 21.52 7.60 -16.02
N THR A 203 20.65 7.25 -15.07
CA THR A 203 19.23 7.04 -15.37
C THR A 203 18.43 8.35 -15.39
N TYR A 204 18.65 9.22 -14.39
CA TYR A 204 17.87 10.44 -14.18
C TYR A 204 18.73 11.62 -13.73
N ILE A 205 18.19 12.83 -13.87
CA ILE A 205 18.73 14.04 -13.23
C ILE A 205 17.68 14.57 -12.26
N LEU A 206 18.08 14.73 -11.00
CA LEU A 206 17.29 15.34 -9.94
C LEU A 206 17.65 16.81 -9.86
N VAL A 207 16.66 17.68 -9.83
CA VAL A 207 16.86 19.13 -9.92
C VAL A 207 16.14 19.84 -8.78
N LYS A 208 16.84 20.81 -8.18
CA LYS A 208 16.31 21.72 -7.17
C LYS A 208 16.18 23.13 -7.75
N ALA A 209 15.06 23.77 -7.50
CA ALA A 209 14.78 25.12 -7.96
C ALA A 209 15.52 26.18 -7.15
N ASP A 210 15.83 27.30 -7.79
CA ASP A 210 16.23 28.54 -7.10
C ASP A 210 15.13 29.03 -6.16
N LYS A 211 15.54 29.80 -5.14
CA LYS A 211 14.60 30.38 -4.17
C LYS A 211 13.56 31.23 -4.91
N GLY A 212 12.28 30.90 -4.72
CA GLY A 212 11.16 31.63 -5.33
C GLY A 212 10.72 31.11 -6.70
N VAL A 213 11.40 30.12 -7.27
CA VAL A 213 10.97 29.44 -8.51
C VAL A 213 10.10 28.24 -8.15
N SER A 214 8.89 28.15 -8.70
CA SER A 214 8.03 26.99 -8.47
C SER A 214 8.51 25.77 -9.27
N PRO A 215 8.25 24.52 -8.81
CA PRO A 215 8.61 23.31 -9.55
C PRO A 215 8.04 23.27 -10.97
N GLU A 216 6.84 23.81 -11.19
CA GLU A 216 6.19 23.87 -12.51
C GLU A 216 6.90 24.85 -13.44
N ALA A 217 7.26 26.03 -12.94
CA ALA A 217 8.02 27.02 -13.69
C ALA A 217 9.42 26.49 -14.06
N LEU A 218 10.07 25.78 -13.13
CA LEU A 218 11.34 25.10 -13.37
C LEU A 218 11.21 24.02 -14.45
N ARG A 219 10.20 23.15 -14.35
CA ARG A 219 9.89 22.11 -15.35
C ARG A 219 9.78 22.71 -16.75
N ASP A 220 9.02 23.79 -16.88
CA ASP A 220 8.80 24.45 -18.18
C ASP A 220 10.03 25.22 -18.68
N SER A 221 10.88 25.71 -17.77
CA SER A 221 12.18 26.27 -18.12
C SER A 221 13.10 25.22 -18.71
N ILE A 222 13.31 24.10 -18.00
CA ILE A 222 14.21 23.02 -18.45
C ILE A 222 13.70 22.40 -19.75
N ARG A 223 12.39 22.15 -19.88
CA ARG A 223 11.79 21.58 -21.10
C ARG A 223 12.04 22.44 -22.35
N ARG A 224 12.14 23.77 -22.21
CA ARG A 224 12.45 24.68 -23.32
C ARG A 224 13.94 24.72 -23.66
N HIS A 225 14.82 24.53 -22.68
CA HIS A 225 16.27 24.64 -22.85
C HIS A 225 16.95 23.32 -23.23
N VAL A 226 16.44 22.19 -22.73
CA VAL A 226 17.06 20.88 -22.91
C VAL A 226 16.26 20.06 -23.91
N GLN A 227 16.86 19.81 -25.07
CA GLN A 227 16.26 18.99 -26.13
C GLN A 227 16.38 17.50 -25.83
N GLY A 228 15.42 16.69 -26.28
CA GLY A 228 15.51 15.23 -26.22
C GLY A 228 15.46 14.64 -24.81
N VAL A 229 14.74 15.30 -23.90
CA VAL A 229 14.44 14.83 -22.55
C VAL A 229 12.97 15.08 -22.23
N ASP A 230 12.42 14.29 -21.31
CA ASP A 230 11.16 14.63 -20.66
C ASP A 230 11.47 15.24 -19.28
N VAL A 231 10.59 16.12 -18.83
CA VAL A 231 10.74 16.83 -17.55
C VAL A 231 9.42 16.77 -16.81
N TYR A 232 9.47 16.36 -15.54
CA TYR A 232 8.31 16.18 -14.66
C TYR A 232 8.58 16.82 -13.31
N THR A 233 7.58 17.41 -12.66
CA THR A 233 7.71 17.68 -11.22
C THR A 233 7.74 16.34 -10.46
N THR A 234 8.25 16.35 -9.23
CA THR A 234 8.28 15.13 -8.39
C THR A 234 6.88 14.53 -8.23
N GLY A 235 5.84 15.36 -8.02
CA GLY A 235 4.45 14.89 -7.94
C GLY A 235 3.92 14.31 -9.25
N GLU A 236 4.24 14.92 -10.39
CA GLU A 236 3.86 14.39 -11.71
C GLU A 236 4.50 13.03 -11.99
N PHE A 237 5.80 12.89 -11.68
CA PHE A 237 6.52 11.64 -11.92
C PHE A 237 6.09 10.52 -10.98
N SER A 238 5.82 10.86 -9.71
CA SER A 238 5.22 9.97 -8.71
C SER A 238 3.88 9.43 -9.21
N TRP A 239 2.95 10.32 -9.58
CA TRP A 239 1.63 9.93 -10.11
C TRP A 239 1.73 9.11 -11.39
N LYS A 240 2.62 9.48 -12.31
CA LYS A 240 2.84 8.74 -13.57
C LYS A 240 3.29 7.30 -13.30
N THR A 241 4.25 7.14 -12.40
CA THR A 241 4.79 5.83 -12.00
C THR A 241 3.74 4.97 -11.30
N GLN A 242 3.00 5.54 -10.35
CA GLN A 242 1.89 4.85 -9.69
C GLN A 242 0.82 4.41 -10.71
N ARG A 243 0.41 5.31 -11.61
CA ARG A 243 -0.60 5.00 -12.63
C ARG A 243 -0.18 3.86 -13.54
N TYR A 244 1.07 3.84 -13.97
CA TYR A 244 1.61 2.76 -14.80
C TYR A 244 1.50 1.41 -14.09
N TRP A 245 1.97 1.32 -12.84
CA TRP A 245 1.90 0.07 -12.07
C TRP A 245 0.47 -0.32 -11.67
N MET A 246 -0.43 0.64 -11.48
CA MET A 246 -1.81 0.36 -11.15
C MET A 246 -2.61 -0.18 -12.34
N PHE A 247 -2.44 0.40 -13.53
CA PHE A 247 -3.38 0.19 -14.64
C PHE A 247 -2.75 -0.37 -15.92
N ASN A 248 -1.43 -0.33 -16.08
CA ASN A 248 -0.77 -0.77 -17.32
C ASN A 248 -0.07 -2.14 -17.20
N THR A 249 0.28 -2.61 -16.00
CA THR A 249 1.00 -3.88 -15.79
C THR A 249 0.10 -5.03 -15.32
N GLY A 250 -1.15 -4.74 -14.96
CA GLY A 250 -2.09 -5.71 -14.39
C GLY A 250 -1.91 -5.97 -12.88
N ALA A 251 -0.80 -5.54 -12.27
CA ALA A 251 -0.54 -5.74 -10.84
C ALA A 251 -1.58 -5.01 -9.96
N GLY A 252 -1.82 -3.72 -10.21
CA GLY A 252 -2.85 -2.98 -9.47
C GLY A 252 -4.26 -3.48 -9.76
N THR A 253 -4.58 -3.78 -11.03
CA THR A 253 -5.87 -4.37 -11.42
C THR A 253 -6.13 -5.69 -10.67
N GLY A 254 -5.12 -6.55 -10.53
CA GLY A 254 -5.24 -7.80 -9.77
C GLY A 254 -5.58 -7.56 -8.30
N ILE A 255 -4.92 -6.61 -7.65
CA ILE A 255 -5.21 -6.24 -6.25
C ILE A 255 -6.62 -5.65 -6.13
N LEU A 256 -7.03 -4.79 -7.07
CA LEU A 256 -8.37 -4.19 -7.08
C LEU A 256 -9.47 -5.24 -7.28
N ILE A 257 -9.27 -6.20 -8.19
CA ILE A 257 -10.20 -7.32 -8.39
C ILE A 257 -10.27 -8.19 -7.13
N ALA A 258 -9.13 -8.50 -6.51
CA ALA A 258 -9.10 -9.27 -5.26
C ALA A 258 -9.82 -8.54 -4.11
N ALA A 259 -9.63 -7.22 -4.00
CA ALA A 259 -10.32 -6.37 -3.04
C ALA A 259 -11.84 -6.34 -3.28
N PHE A 260 -12.25 -6.21 -4.54
CA PHE A 260 -13.65 -6.26 -4.93
C PHE A 260 -14.29 -7.62 -4.65
N LEU A 261 -13.61 -8.71 -4.99
CA LEU A 261 -14.07 -10.07 -4.69
C LEU A 261 -14.21 -10.27 -3.18
N GLY A 262 -13.24 -9.77 -2.40
CA GLY A 262 -13.29 -9.79 -0.95
C GLY A 262 -14.50 -9.06 -0.38
N LEU A 263 -14.82 -7.88 -0.93
CA LEU A 263 -16.02 -7.12 -0.59
C LEU A 263 -17.31 -7.91 -0.88
N VAL A 264 -17.39 -8.53 -2.07
CA VAL A 264 -18.55 -9.33 -2.48
C VAL A 264 -18.70 -10.54 -1.55
N VAL A 265 -17.64 -11.31 -1.35
CA VAL A 265 -17.63 -12.50 -0.48
C VAL A 265 -18.01 -12.11 0.95
N GLY A 266 -17.43 -11.04 1.49
CA GLY A 266 -17.76 -10.55 2.82
C GLY A 266 -19.23 -10.13 2.94
N THR A 267 -19.76 -9.45 1.94
CA THR A 267 -21.19 -9.08 1.89
C THR A 267 -22.09 -10.32 1.88
N VAL A 268 -21.77 -11.32 1.07
CA VAL A 268 -22.54 -12.56 0.99
C VAL A 268 -22.52 -13.33 2.31
N ILE A 269 -21.36 -13.45 2.96
CA ILE A 269 -21.24 -14.12 4.26
C ILE A 269 -22.10 -13.42 5.30
N VAL A 270 -21.98 -12.09 5.43
CA VAL A 270 -22.78 -11.31 6.39
C VAL A 270 -24.28 -11.44 6.08
N ALA A 271 -24.67 -11.39 4.81
CA ALA A 271 -26.06 -11.57 4.39
C ALA A 271 -26.61 -12.94 4.78
N GLN A 272 -25.86 -14.01 4.51
CA GLN A 272 -26.24 -15.37 4.85
C GLN A 272 -26.35 -15.57 6.36
N THR A 273 -25.42 -15.03 7.14
CA THR A 273 -25.46 -15.19 8.60
C THR A 273 -26.60 -14.42 9.25
N LEU A 274 -26.87 -13.19 8.79
CA LEU A 274 -28.04 -12.42 9.25
C LEU A 274 -29.35 -13.07 8.81
N TYR A 275 -29.40 -13.65 7.60
CA TYR A 275 -30.57 -14.39 7.12
C TYR A 275 -30.87 -15.61 7.99
N ALA A 276 -29.86 -16.45 8.25
CA ALA A 276 -29.99 -17.62 9.13
C ALA A 276 -30.46 -17.22 10.54
N THR A 277 -29.90 -16.13 11.09
CA THR A 277 -30.31 -15.59 12.39
C THR A 277 -31.77 -15.11 12.40
N THR A 278 -32.22 -14.48 11.31
CA THR A 278 -33.61 -14.01 11.19
C THR A 278 -34.59 -15.17 11.07
N LEU A 279 -34.25 -16.20 10.29
CA LEU A 279 -35.09 -17.40 10.13
C LEU A 279 -35.29 -18.13 11.45
N ASP A 280 -34.24 -18.25 12.26
CA ASP A 280 -34.34 -19.01 13.50
C ASP A 280 -35.25 -18.33 14.54
N HIS A 281 -35.46 -17.01 14.44
CA HIS A 281 -36.38 -16.25 15.29
C HIS A 281 -37.73 -15.97 14.60
N ILE A 282 -38.04 -16.63 13.48
CA ILE A 282 -39.28 -16.37 12.73
C ILE A 282 -40.53 -16.63 13.59
N ALA A 283 -40.49 -17.63 14.48
CA ALA A 283 -41.59 -17.94 15.40
C ALA A 283 -41.83 -16.82 16.43
N GLU A 284 -40.76 -16.20 16.94
CA GLU A 284 -40.85 -15.06 17.85
C GLU A 284 -41.41 -13.82 17.12
N PHE A 285 -40.99 -13.58 15.88
CA PHE A 285 -41.55 -12.48 15.08
C PHE A 285 -43.00 -12.75 14.68
N ALA A 286 -43.37 -14.00 14.40
CA ALA A 286 -44.74 -14.39 14.09
C ALA A 286 -45.68 -14.20 15.29
N THR A 287 -45.24 -14.54 16.50
CA THR A 287 -46.02 -14.28 17.73
C THR A 287 -46.16 -12.79 18.02
N LEU A 288 -45.09 -12.00 17.87
CA LEU A 288 -45.16 -10.53 17.95
C LEU A 288 -46.17 -9.94 16.96
N LYS A 289 -46.15 -10.43 15.72
CA LYS A 289 -47.10 -9.99 14.68
C LYS A 289 -48.53 -10.42 14.99
N ALA A 290 -48.73 -11.61 15.54
CA ALA A 290 -50.04 -12.09 15.99
C ALA A 290 -50.60 -11.26 17.16
N MET A 291 -49.74 -10.70 18.01
CA MET A 291 -50.11 -9.74 19.06
C MET A 291 -50.37 -8.31 18.54
N GLY A 292 -50.30 -8.09 17.22
CA GLY A 292 -50.60 -6.79 16.59
C GLY A 292 -49.41 -5.86 16.38
N ALA A 293 -48.16 -6.34 16.54
CA ALA A 293 -46.99 -5.51 16.26
C ALA A 293 -46.91 -5.14 14.77
N PRO A 294 -46.74 -3.85 14.41
CA PRO A 294 -46.64 -3.44 13.02
C PRO A 294 -45.30 -3.90 12.43
N ASN A 295 -45.28 -4.13 11.11
CA ASN A 295 -44.08 -4.54 10.38
C ASN A 295 -42.87 -3.63 10.68
N SER A 296 -43.07 -2.31 10.80
CA SER A 296 -42.03 -1.33 11.14
C SER A 296 -41.35 -1.58 12.48
N TYR A 297 -42.08 -2.14 13.46
CA TYR A 297 -41.51 -2.50 14.75
C TYR A 297 -40.51 -3.66 14.63
N ILE A 298 -40.86 -4.68 13.82
CA ILE A 298 -39.97 -5.82 13.52
C ILE A 298 -38.73 -5.35 12.75
N TYR A 299 -38.90 -4.48 11.74
CA TYR A 299 -37.78 -3.85 11.04
C TYR A 299 -36.87 -3.09 12.01
N GLY A 300 -37.43 -2.34 12.96
CA GLY A 300 -36.67 -1.59 13.96
C GLY A 300 -35.81 -2.48 14.87
N ILE A 301 -36.35 -3.62 15.33
CA ILE A 301 -35.59 -4.58 16.16
C ILE A 301 -34.40 -5.13 15.37
N LEU A 302 -34.64 -5.64 14.16
CA LEU A 302 -33.62 -6.30 13.34
C LEU A 302 -32.55 -5.31 12.86
N LEU A 303 -32.94 -4.10 12.47
CA LEU A 303 -31.98 -3.03 12.13
C LEU A 303 -31.10 -2.65 13.32
N THR A 304 -31.67 -2.62 14.52
CA THR A 304 -30.90 -2.36 15.74
C THR A 304 -29.93 -3.49 16.06
N GLN A 305 -30.36 -4.75 15.92
CA GLN A 305 -29.49 -5.92 16.10
C GLN A 305 -28.35 -5.95 15.07
N ALA A 306 -28.65 -5.68 13.80
CA ALA A 306 -27.67 -5.61 12.74
C ALA A 306 -26.66 -4.48 12.96
N SER A 307 -27.12 -3.31 13.39
CA SER A 307 -26.26 -2.17 13.71
C SER A 307 -25.36 -2.46 14.91
N LEU A 308 -25.89 -3.08 15.97
CA LEU A 308 -25.11 -3.48 17.14
C LEU A 308 -24.05 -4.52 16.78
N SER A 309 -24.42 -5.50 15.96
CA SER A 309 -23.50 -6.54 15.46
C SER A 309 -22.42 -5.93 14.55
N ALA A 310 -22.77 -4.94 13.73
CA ALA A 310 -21.82 -4.21 12.90
C ALA A 310 -20.80 -3.44 13.74
N VAL A 311 -21.24 -2.73 14.79
CA VAL A 311 -20.35 -1.97 15.68
C VAL A 311 -19.39 -2.91 16.42
N LEU A 312 -19.90 -4.01 16.99
CA LEU A 312 -19.09 -4.99 17.71
C LEU A 312 -18.12 -5.71 16.76
N GLY A 313 -18.63 -6.22 15.63
CA GLY A 313 -17.83 -6.92 14.64
C GLY A 313 -16.77 -6.02 14.00
N TYR A 314 -17.10 -4.76 13.72
CA TYR A 314 -16.11 -3.77 13.29
C TYR A 314 -15.06 -3.52 14.36
N GLY A 315 -15.44 -3.34 15.63
CA GLY A 315 -14.49 -3.10 16.72
C GLY A 315 -13.43 -4.20 16.82
N PHE A 316 -13.83 -5.46 16.76
CA PHE A 316 -12.89 -6.58 16.73
C PHE A 316 -12.11 -6.65 15.40
N GLY A 317 -12.80 -6.50 14.26
CA GLY A 317 -12.20 -6.59 12.94
C GLY A 317 -11.11 -5.53 12.72
N ILE A 318 -11.40 -4.26 13.01
CA ILE A 318 -10.42 -3.18 12.86
C ILE A 318 -9.24 -3.33 13.82
N THR A 319 -9.47 -3.82 15.04
CA THR A 319 -8.39 -4.09 16.00
C THR A 319 -7.43 -5.13 15.45
N ILE A 320 -7.96 -6.24 14.91
CA ILE A 320 -7.17 -7.28 14.24
C ILE A 320 -6.45 -6.70 13.03
N SER A 321 -7.13 -5.91 12.18
CA SER A 321 -6.50 -5.31 11.00
C SER A 321 -5.36 -4.35 11.36
N ILE A 322 -5.53 -3.52 12.39
CA ILE A 322 -4.46 -2.63 12.88
C ILE A 322 -3.31 -3.46 13.42
N MET A 323 -3.57 -4.51 14.20
CA MET A 323 -2.52 -5.41 14.70
C MET A 323 -1.74 -6.04 13.54
N VAL A 324 -2.43 -6.55 12.52
CA VAL A 324 -1.78 -7.11 11.31
C VAL A 324 -0.98 -6.05 10.55
N SER A 325 -1.49 -4.82 10.43
CA SER A 325 -0.76 -3.70 9.82
C SER A 325 0.51 -3.36 10.59
N ARG A 326 0.48 -3.34 11.93
CA ARG A 326 1.66 -3.14 12.78
C ARG A 326 2.67 -4.27 12.66
N LEU A 327 2.22 -5.52 12.55
CA LEU A 327 3.11 -6.65 12.30
C LEU A 327 3.76 -6.56 10.91
N SER A 328 3.04 -5.98 9.93
CA SER A 328 3.57 -5.73 8.59
C SER A 328 4.78 -4.78 8.61
N ASP A 329 4.91 -3.88 9.58
CA ASP A 329 6.06 -2.96 9.74
C ASP A 329 7.43 -3.67 9.80
N PHE A 330 7.45 -4.93 10.21
CA PHE A 330 8.66 -5.77 10.27
C PHE A 330 8.85 -6.66 9.04
N THR A 331 8.01 -6.49 8.01
CA THR A 331 8.04 -7.28 6.78
C THR A 331 8.20 -6.40 5.55
N ALA A 332 8.57 -7.03 4.43
CA ALA A 332 8.62 -6.38 3.12
C ALA A 332 7.23 -5.94 2.60
N THR A 333 6.15 -6.43 3.20
CA THR A 333 4.78 -6.12 2.81
C THR A 333 4.30 -4.85 3.48
N ALA A 334 3.87 -3.86 2.70
CA ALA A 334 3.30 -2.62 3.21
C ALA A 334 1.78 -2.73 3.35
N ILE A 335 1.27 -2.70 4.58
CA ILE A 335 -0.17 -2.57 4.87
C ILE A 335 -0.38 -1.25 5.60
N VAL A 336 -1.04 -0.31 4.94
CA VAL A 336 -1.25 1.04 5.48
C VAL A 336 -2.75 1.23 5.76
N ILE A 337 -3.10 1.50 7.02
CA ILE A 337 -4.49 1.77 7.44
C ILE A 337 -4.57 3.18 8.02
N PRO A 338 -4.76 4.22 7.19
CA PRO A 338 -4.99 5.57 7.68
C PRO A 338 -6.29 5.64 8.50
N PRO A 339 -6.40 6.56 9.48
CA PRO A 339 -7.63 6.74 10.25
C PRO A 339 -8.86 6.98 9.37
N LEU A 340 -8.69 7.68 8.25
CA LEU A 340 -9.76 7.90 7.27
C LEU A 340 -10.24 6.59 6.63
N LEU A 341 -9.33 5.67 6.30
CA LEU A 341 -9.70 4.34 5.81
C LEU A 341 -10.44 3.57 6.90
N GLY A 342 -9.95 3.60 8.14
CA GLY A 342 -10.62 2.99 9.29
C GLY A 342 -12.07 3.48 9.41
N GLY A 343 -12.28 4.80 9.45
CA GLY A 343 -13.62 5.39 9.47
C GLY A 343 -14.47 5.01 8.26
N GLY A 344 -13.91 4.99 7.06
CA GLY A 344 -14.59 4.55 5.84
C GLY A 344 -15.06 3.09 5.93
N MET A 345 -14.21 2.20 6.46
CA MET A 345 -14.55 0.78 6.66
C MET A 345 -15.66 0.59 7.70
N PHE A 346 -15.77 1.48 8.71
CA PHE A 346 -16.89 1.45 9.65
C PHE A 346 -18.23 1.69 8.94
N PHE A 347 -18.31 2.76 8.15
CA PHE A 347 -19.54 3.07 7.41
C PHE A 347 -19.88 2.01 6.37
N LEU A 348 -18.86 1.45 5.70
CA LEU A 348 -19.05 0.34 4.77
C LEU A 348 -19.61 -0.91 5.48
N THR A 349 -19.06 -1.26 6.65
CA THR A 349 -19.53 -2.40 7.45
C THR A 349 -20.97 -2.20 7.92
N LEU A 350 -21.28 -1.01 8.41
CA LEU A 350 -22.64 -0.64 8.83
C LEU A 350 -23.61 -0.75 7.66
N PHE A 351 -23.25 -0.21 6.49
CA PHE A 351 -24.04 -0.30 5.27
C PHE A 351 -24.26 -1.75 4.83
N MET A 352 -23.23 -2.59 4.85
CA MET A 352 -23.31 -4.02 4.51
C MET A 352 -24.21 -4.80 5.46
N CYS A 353 -24.13 -4.55 6.78
CA CYS A 353 -24.96 -5.23 7.76
C CYS A 353 -26.43 -4.78 7.68
N VAL A 354 -26.68 -3.49 7.53
CA VAL A 354 -28.03 -2.93 7.41
C VAL A 354 -28.70 -3.39 6.12
N SER A 355 -28.01 -3.31 4.98
CA SER A 355 -28.55 -3.77 3.69
C SER A 355 -28.84 -5.27 3.71
N SER A 356 -27.94 -6.08 4.26
CA SER A 356 -28.12 -7.51 4.49
C SER A 356 -29.34 -7.81 5.36
N ALA A 357 -29.53 -7.10 6.47
CA ALA A 357 -30.69 -7.25 7.34
C ALA A 357 -31.99 -6.94 6.59
N VAL A 358 -32.04 -5.84 5.82
CA VAL A 358 -33.21 -5.46 5.03
C VAL A 358 -33.56 -6.53 3.98
N ILE A 359 -32.56 -7.08 3.27
CA ILE A 359 -32.75 -8.14 2.28
C ILE A 359 -33.31 -9.40 2.94
N SER A 360 -32.74 -9.79 4.08
CA SER A 360 -33.19 -10.95 4.85
C SER A 360 -34.64 -10.82 5.32
N ILE A 361 -35.00 -9.65 5.85
CA ILE A 361 -36.36 -9.39 6.32
C ILE A 361 -37.36 -9.43 5.18
N ARG A 362 -37.04 -8.83 4.02
CA ARG A 362 -37.94 -8.86 2.84
C ARG A 362 -38.27 -10.28 2.41
N LYS A 363 -37.28 -11.18 2.42
CA LYS A 363 -37.52 -12.60 2.11
C LYS A 363 -38.38 -13.29 3.16
N VAL A 364 -38.13 -13.06 4.44
CA VAL A 364 -38.89 -13.68 5.54
C VAL A 364 -40.34 -13.19 5.57
N MET A 365 -40.57 -11.90 5.32
CA MET A 365 -41.90 -11.29 5.30
C MET A 365 -42.72 -11.64 4.06
N ALA A 366 -42.08 -12.15 3.00
CA ALA A 366 -42.76 -12.72 1.84
C ALA A 366 -43.26 -14.15 2.10
N LEU A 367 -42.85 -14.79 3.21
CA LEU A 367 -43.38 -16.09 3.62
C LEU A 367 -44.76 -15.90 4.28
N ASP A 368 -45.72 -16.70 3.84
CA ASP A 368 -47.11 -16.62 4.29
C ASP A 368 -47.21 -16.91 5.81
N PRO A 369 -47.79 -16.03 6.65
CA PRO A 369 -47.85 -16.23 8.11
C PRO A 369 -48.52 -17.54 8.53
N ILE A 370 -49.40 -18.07 7.68
CA ILE A 370 -50.15 -19.32 7.92
C ILE A 370 -49.23 -20.55 7.86
N LEU A 371 -48.09 -20.48 7.16
CA LEU A 371 -47.10 -21.58 7.13
C LEU A 371 -46.42 -21.80 8.48
N VAL A 372 -46.24 -20.75 9.28
CA VAL A 372 -45.61 -20.84 10.62
C VAL A 372 -46.52 -21.57 11.62
N PHE A 373 -47.84 -21.50 11.44
CA PHE A 373 -48.82 -22.22 12.28
C PHE A 373 -49.15 -23.63 11.78
N LYS A 374 -48.66 -24.04 10.60
CA LYS A 374 -48.87 -25.39 10.04
C LYS A 374 -47.66 -26.32 10.14
N GLY A 375 -46.49 -25.82 10.57
CA GLY A 375 -45.25 -26.59 10.64
C GLY A 375 -45.13 -27.44 11.91
N ARG A 376 -45.47 -28.72 11.77
CA ARG A 376 -44.70 -29.81 12.36
C ARG A 376 -43.57 -30.19 11.43
#